data_AF-A0A1B6DLK2-F1
#
_entry.id   AF-A0A1B6DLK2-F1
#
_cell.length_a   1.000
_cell.length_b   1.000
_cell.length_c   1.000
_cell.angle_alpha   90.00
_cell.angle_beta   90.00
_cell.angle_gamma   90.00
#
_symmetry.space_group_name_H-M   'P 1'
#
loop_
_entity.id
_entity.type
_entity.pdbx_description
1 polymer ?
#
loop_
_entity_poly.entity_id
_entity_poly.type
_entity_poly.pdbx_seq_one_letter_code
_entity_poly.pdbx_strand_id
1 'polypeptide(L)'
;MAIATGGIVFGDEGTNLKVEDIQLADLGQVGECIITKDDTLLLKGKGKKSDIERRADQIRDQIADTSSEYEKEKLQERLARLASGVAVLKIGGSSEVEVNEKKDRVNDALNATRAAVEEGIVPGGGTALLRCISQLSNIKVINNDQKSGVEIVSRALKTPCMTIAKNAGEDPEQVVNKVLELTGDVGFDAMLGEYVNMIERGIIDPTKVVRTALTDAAGVASLLTTAEAVITDIPKEDNAAPGGMGGMGGMGGMGGMGGMM
;
A
#
# COMPACT_ATOMS: atom_id res chain seq x y z
N MET A 1 -15.48 -12.41 -15.95
CA MET A 1 -14.39 -13.32 -15.56
C MET A 1 -14.45 -14.60 -16.37
N ALA A 2 -15.52 -15.40 -16.29
CA ALA A 2 -15.71 -16.63 -17.07
C ALA A 2 -15.35 -16.50 -18.58
N ILE A 3 -15.94 -15.53 -19.29
CA ILE A 3 -15.62 -15.26 -20.70
C ILE A 3 -14.12 -14.91 -20.92
N ALA A 4 -13.51 -14.16 -19.99
CA ALA A 4 -12.11 -13.75 -20.10
C ALA A 4 -11.13 -14.91 -19.84
N THR A 5 -11.53 -15.91 -19.04
CA THR A 5 -10.73 -17.11 -18.75
C THR A 5 -11.11 -18.30 -19.63
N GLY A 6 -12.20 -18.21 -20.38
CA GLY A 6 -12.73 -19.28 -21.23
C GLY A 6 -13.56 -20.33 -20.49
N GLY A 7 -13.97 -20.05 -19.24
CA GLY A 7 -14.80 -20.95 -18.44
C GLY A 7 -16.30 -20.62 -18.52
N ILE A 8 -17.10 -21.47 -17.89
CA ILE A 8 -18.55 -21.33 -17.76
C ILE A 8 -18.88 -20.95 -16.30
N VAL A 9 -19.96 -20.20 -16.09
CA VAL A 9 -20.46 -19.89 -14.73
C VAL A 9 -21.42 -21.00 -14.31
N PHE A 10 -21.15 -21.66 -13.18
CA PHE A 10 -22.01 -22.70 -12.62
C PHE A 10 -23.11 -22.09 -11.74
N GLY A 11 -24.30 -22.67 -11.75
CA GLY A 11 -25.42 -22.24 -10.88
C GLY A 11 -26.23 -21.04 -11.38
N ASP A 12 -26.00 -20.59 -12.62
CA ASP A 12 -26.87 -19.62 -13.30
C ASP A 12 -28.11 -20.33 -13.86
N GLU A 13 -29.28 -19.68 -13.84
CA GLU A 13 -30.56 -20.19 -14.37
C GLU A 13 -30.46 -20.57 -15.86
N GLY A 14 -29.51 -19.97 -16.59
CA GLY A 14 -29.23 -20.31 -17.99
C GLY A 14 -28.37 -21.55 -18.21
N THR A 15 -27.75 -22.12 -17.16
CA THR A 15 -26.76 -23.20 -17.27
C THR A 15 -27.25 -24.43 -16.49
N ASN A 16 -27.92 -25.36 -17.18
CA ASN A 16 -28.42 -26.63 -16.60
C ASN A 16 -27.33 -27.65 -16.24
N LEU A 17 -26.14 -27.20 -15.84
CA LEU A 17 -25.04 -28.04 -15.40
C LEU A 17 -25.10 -28.22 -13.88
N LYS A 18 -25.23 -29.47 -13.43
CA LYS A 18 -25.05 -29.82 -12.02
C LYS A 18 -23.57 -29.84 -11.68
N VAL A 19 -23.25 -29.59 -10.41
CA VAL A 19 -21.85 -29.60 -9.92
C VAL A 19 -21.18 -30.95 -10.17
N GLU A 20 -21.95 -32.04 -10.12
CA GLU A 20 -21.48 -33.40 -10.39
C GLU A 20 -21.06 -33.65 -11.85
N ASP A 21 -21.59 -32.88 -12.80
CA ASP A 21 -21.41 -33.08 -14.25
C ASP A 21 -20.31 -32.18 -14.84
N ILE A 22 -19.63 -31.37 -14.00
CA ILE A 22 -18.62 -30.40 -14.45
C ILE A 22 -17.40 -31.12 -15.00
N GLN A 23 -16.98 -30.72 -16.21
CA GLN A 23 -15.77 -31.21 -16.86
C GLN A 23 -14.62 -30.21 -16.74
N LEU A 24 -13.37 -30.70 -16.89
CA LEU A 24 -12.19 -29.84 -16.92
C LEU A 24 -12.24 -28.78 -18.03
N ALA A 25 -12.98 -29.03 -19.12
CA ALA A 25 -13.17 -28.10 -20.21
C ALA A 25 -14.07 -26.90 -19.85
N ASP A 26 -14.92 -27.04 -18.81
CA ASP A 26 -15.83 -25.98 -18.36
C ASP A 26 -15.12 -24.98 -17.43
N LEU A 27 -13.93 -25.33 -16.93
CA LEU A 27 -13.13 -24.50 -16.06
C LEU A 27 -12.32 -23.47 -16.87
N GLY A 28 -12.29 -22.23 -16.37
CA GLY A 28 -11.48 -21.17 -16.95
C GLY A 28 -9.98 -21.39 -16.74
N GLN A 29 -9.16 -20.99 -17.71
CA GLN A 29 -7.71 -21.08 -17.63
C GLN A 29 -7.07 -19.69 -17.60
N VAL A 30 -6.07 -19.53 -16.74
CA VAL A 30 -5.25 -18.32 -16.58
C VAL A 30 -3.78 -18.68 -16.59
N GLY A 31 -2.92 -17.77 -17.05
CA GLY A 31 -1.47 -18.00 -17.07
C GLY A 31 -0.83 -17.77 -15.70
N GLU A 32 -1.33 -16.82 -14.92
CA GLU A 32 -0.80 -16.47 -13.61
C GLU A 32 -1.93 -15.92 -12.72
N CYS A 33 -1.91 -16.27 -11.44
CA CYS A 33 -2.88 -15.84 -10.44
C CYS A 33 -2.11 -15.29 -9.24
N ILE A 34 -2.39 -14.04 -8.85
CA ILE A 34 -1.78 -13.40 -7.69
C ILE A 34 -2.92 -13.07 -6.71
N ILE A 35 -2.80 -13.57 -5.48
CA ILE A 35 -3.79 -13.36 -4.43
C ILE A 35 -3.09 -12.62 -3.30
N THR A 36 -3.61 -11.46 -2.93
CA THR A 36 -3.21 -10.69 -1.74
C THR A 36 -4.33 -10.76 -0.70
N LYS A 37 -4.17 -10.10 0.44
CA LYS A 37 -5.19 -10.03 1.49
C LYS A 37 -6.50 -9.39 0.99
N ASP A 38 -6.38 -8.38 0.14
CA ASP A 38 -7.50 -7.52 -0.27
C ASP A 38 -7.87 -7.72 -1.75
N ASP A 39 -6.96 -8.23 -2.60
CA ASP A 39 -7.14 -8.31 -4.04
C ASP A 39 -6.82 -9.70 -4.63
N THR A 40 -7.49 -10.03 -5.74
CA THR A 40 -7.17 -11.20 -6.58
C THR A 40 -6.99 -10.78 -8.03
N LEU A 41 -5.82 -11.06 -8.59
CA LEU A 41 -5.43 -10.71 -9.95
C LEU A 41 -5.28 -11.98 -10.80
N LEU A 42 -6.07 -12.06 -11.87
CA LEU A 42 -6.02 -13.13 -12.85
C LEU A 42 -5.39 -12.62 -14.15
N LEU A 43 -4.22 -13.13 -14.49
CA LEU A 43 -3.41 -12.66 -15.60
C LEU A 43 -3.40 -13.68 -16.75
N LYS A 44 -3.38 -13.18 -17.99
CA LYS A 44 -3.31 -13.99 -19.22
C LYS A 44 -4.42 -15.05 -19.30
N GLY A 45 -5.68 -14.63 -19.13
CA GLY A 45 -6.83 -15.51 -19.35
C GLY A 45 -6.86 -16.07 -20.77
N LYS A 46 -7.21 -17.35 -20.93
CA LYS A 46 -7.29 -18.03 -22.23
C LYS A 46 -8.68 -17.96 -22.88
N GLY A 47 -9.46 -16.94 -22.55
CA GLY A 47 -10.73 -16.66 -23.23
C GLY A 47 -10.55 -16.35 -24.71
N LYS A 48 -11.57 -16.63 -25.52
CA LYS A 48 -11.56 -16.27 -26.95
C LYS A 48 -11.68 -14.75 -27.08
N LYS A 49 -10.75 -14.12 -27.82
CA LYS A 49 -10.75 -12.66 -28.04
C LYS A 49 -12.07 -12.13 -28.59
N SER A 50 -12.70 -12.86 -29.52
CA SER A 50 -14.00 -12.51 -30.10
C SER A 50 -15.12 -12.44 -29.06
N ASP A 51 -15.11 -13.32 -28.06
CA ASP A 51 -16.13 -13.32 -27.00
C ASP A 51 -15.90 -12.18 -26.01
N ILE A 52 -14.65 -11.83 -25.75
CA ILE A 52 -14.27 -10.68 -24.91
C ILE A 52 -14.67 -9.37 -25.60
N GLU A 53 -14.36 -9.21 -26.89
CA GLU A 53 -14.73 -8.03 -27.68
C GLU A 53 -16.24 -7.87 -27.76
N ARG A 54 -16.97 -8.95 -28.11
CA ARG A 54 -18.44 -8.96 -28.13
C ARG A 54 -19.02 -8.55 -26.78
N ARG A 55 -18.42 -8.99 -25.67
CA ARG A 55 -18.88 -8.59 -24.33
C ARG A 55 -18.54 -7.15 -24.00
N ALA A 56 -17.39 -6.65 -24.46
CA ALA A 56 -17.02 -5.24 -24.31
C ALA A 56 -17.99 -4.33 -25.07
N ASP A 57 -18.38 -4.70 -26.29
CA ASP A 57 -19.38 -3.96 -27.09
C ASP A 57 -20.74 -3.94 -26.39
N GLN A 58 -21.22 -5.08 -25.89
CA GLN A 58 -22.45 -5.13 -25.09
C GLN A 58 -22.43 -4.17 -23.90
N ILE A 59 -21.28 -4.04 -23.21
CA ILE A 59 -21.15 -3.13 -22.08
C ILE A 59 -21.12 -1.67 -22.56
N ARG A 60 -20.52 -1.36 -23.71
CA ARG A 60 -20.55 -0.01 -24.30
C ARG A 60 -21.98 0.42 -24.63
N ASP A 61 -22.79 -0.47 -25.19
CA ASP A 61 -24.19 -0.20 -25.48
C ASP A 61 -24.99 0.05 -24.18
N GLN A 62 -24.77 -0.79 -23.15
CA GLN A 62 -25.40 -0.61 -21.84
C GLN A 62 -25.03 0.72 -21.16
N ILE A 63 -23.80 1.21 -21.36
CA ILE A 63 -23.36 2.53 -20.86
C ILE A 63 -24.11 3.66 -21.57
N ALA A 64 -24.41 3.51 -22.86
CA ALA A 64 -25.14 4.51 -23.63
C ALA A 64 -26.64 4.56 -23.27
N ASP A 65 -27.21 3.40 -22.93
CA ASP A 65 -28.64 3.26 -22.63
C ASP A 65 -29.01 3.60 -21.18
N THR A 66 -28.07 3.53 -20.23
CA THR A 66 -28.35 3.84 -18.82
C THR A 66 -28.36 5.34 -18.55
N SER A 67 -29.36 5.81 -17.80
CA SER A 67 -29.44 7.17 -17.29
C SER A 67 -28.92 7.31 -15.85
N SER A 68 -28.51 6.21 -15.22
CA SER A 68 -28.00 6.18 -13.84
C SER A 68 -26.49 6.39 -13.83
N GLU A 69 -26.02 7.49 -13.24
CA GLU A 69 -24.58 7.77 -13.11
C GLU A 69 -23.84 6.67 -12.33
N TYR A 70 -24.46 6.08 -11.31
CA TYR A 70 -23.89 4.96 -10.57
C TYR A 70 -23.69 3.71 -11.44
N GLU A 71 -24.69 3.35 -12.25
CA GLU A 71 -24.58 2.19 -13.15
C GLU A 71 -23.54 2.45 -14.25
N LYS A 72 -23.53 3.67 -14.79
CA LYS A 72 -22.58 4.12 -15.78
C LYS A 72 -21.14 3.98 -15.28
N GLU A 73 -20.86 4.43 -14.06
CA GLU A 73 -19.56 4.27 -13.41
C GLU A 73 -19.17 2.79 -13.26
N LYS A 74 -20.08 1.95 -12.75
CA LYS A 74 -19.81 0.52 -12.56
C LYS A 74 -19.60 -0.23 -13.88
N LEU A 75 -20.34 0.13 -14.92
CA LEU A 75 -20.16 -0.44 -16.26
C LEU A 75 -18.85 0.03 -16.90
N GLN A 76 -18.44 1.28 -16.68
CA GLN A 76 -17.13 1.80 -17.12
C GLN A 76 -15.98 1.08 -16.42
N GLU A 77 -16.04 0.86 -15.11
CA GLU A 77 -15.05 0.06 -14.37
C GLU A 77 -14.95 -1.36 -14.95
N ARG A 78 -16.09 -2.00 -15.21
CA ARG A 78 -16.14 -3.34 -15.78
C ARG A 78 -15.57 -3.39 -17.20
N LEU A 79 -15.91 -2.41 -18.04
CA LEU A 79 -15.39 -2.27 -19.39
C LEU A 79 -13.88 -2.05 -19.35
N ALA A 80 -13.39 -1.19 -18.46
CA ALA A 80 -11.96 -0.95 -18.29
C ALA A 80 -11.23 -2.25 -17.92
N ARG A 81 -11.73 -3.02 -16.96
CA ARG A 81 -11.15 -4.32 -16.57
C ARG A 81 -11.19 -5.38 -17.68
N LEU A 82 -12.14 -5.29 -18.61
CA LEU A 82 -12.33 -6.27 -19.68
C LEU A 82 -11.55 -5.89 -20.96
N ALA A 83 -11.55 -4.61 -21.33
CA ALA A 83 -10.98 -4.08 -22.56
C ALA A 83 -9.54 -3.58 -22.39
N SER A 84 -9.22 -2.99 -21.23
CA SER A 84 -7.85 -2.57 -20.91
C SER A 84 -7.13 -3.77 -20.32
N GLY A 85 -6.51 -4.55 -21.21
CA GLY A 85 -5.73 -5.72 -20.84
C GLY A 85 -4.67 -5.40 -19.77
N VAL A 86 -4.19 -6.43 -19.09
CA VAL A 86 -3.19 -6.24 -18.04
C VAL A 86 -1.80 -6.05 -18.66
N ALA A 87 -1.19 -4.89 -18.42
CA ALA A 87 0.20 -4.62 -18.76
C ALA A 87 1.13 -5.25 -17.71
N VAL A 88 2.15 -5.99 -18.17
CA VAL A 88 3.15 -6.62 -17.29
C VAL A 88 4.50 -5.94 -17.52
N LEU A 89 5.05 -5.35 -16.47
CA LEU A 89 6.40 -4.77 -16.48
C LEU A 89 7.42 -5.83 -16.08
N LYS A 90 8.34 -6.17 -16.99
CA LYS A 90 9.43 -7.12 -16.72
C LYS A 90 10.70 -6.35 -16.35
N ILE A 91 11.13 -6.49 -15.11
CA ILE A 91 12.29 -5.76 -14.57
C ILE A 91 13.52 -6.65 -14.66
N GLY A 92 14.58 -6.13 -15.28
CA GLY A 92 15.86 -6.83 -15.46
C GLY A 92 16.98 -6.18 -14.67
N GLY A 93 18.06 -6.93 -14.48
CA GLY A 93 19.25 -6.51 -13.72
C GLY A 93 20.37 -7.53 -13.88
N SER A 94 21.58 -7.15 -13.47
CA SER A 94 22.78 -7.97 -13.63
C SER A 94 22.95 -8.98 -12.47
N SER A 95 22.29 -8.73 -11.34
CA SER A 95 22.25 -9.63 -10.18
C SER A 95 20.84 -9.69 -9.59
N GLU A 96 20.56 -10.74 -8.81
CA GLU A 96 19.26 -10.90 -8.14
C GLU A 96 18.96 -9.74 -7.18
N VAL A 97 19.97 -9.25 -6.45
CA VAL A 97 19.84 -8.12 -5.53
C VAL A 97 19.45 -6.85 -6.29
N GLU A 98 20.08 -6.60 -7.45
CA GLU A 98 19.77 -5.44 -8.29
C GLU A 98 18.35 -5.53 -8.89
N VAL A 99 17.95 -6.73 -9.33
CA VAL A 99 16.58 -6.97 -9.85
C VAL A 99 15.54 -6.68 -8.78
N ASN A 100 15.76 -7.15 -7.55
CA ASN A 100 14.82 -6.96 -6.45
C ASN A 100 14.71 -5.48 -6.06
N GLU A 101 15.84 -4.76 -5.92
CA GLU A 101 15.83 -3.32 -5.61
C GLU A 101 15.13 -2.51 -6.71
N LYS A 102 15.44 -2.78 -7.99
CA LYS A 102 14.77 -2.11 -9.12
C LYS A 102 13.28 -2.43 -9.17
N LYS A 103 12.90 -3.67 -8.87
CA LYS A 103 11.50 -4.10 -8.85
C LYS A 103 10.72 -3.32 -7.79
N ASP A 104 11.28 -3.19 -6.59
CA ASP A 104 10.64 -2.43 -5.50
C ASP A 104 10.50 -0.95 -5.90
N ARG A 105 11.56 -0.34 -6.46
CA ARG A 105 11.51 1.04 -6.96
C ARG A 105 10.45 1.25 -8.05
N VAL A 106 10.29 0.30 -8.96
CA VAL A 106 9.25 0.37 -10.01
C VAL A 106 7.85 0.18 -9.43
N ASN A 107 7.69 -0.70 -8.44
CA ASN A 107 6.42 -0.86 -7.73
C ASN A 107 6.02 0.43 -7.02
N ASP A 108 6.95 1.06 -6.31
CA ASP A 108 6.71 2.34 -5.64
C ASP A 108 6.34 3.45 -6.63
N ALA A 109 7.07 3.55 -7.74
CA ALA A 109 6.76 4.52 -8.80
C ALA A 109 5.38 4.27 -9.45
N LEU A 110 5.01 3.01 -9.67
CA LEU A 110 3.70 2.64 -10.21
C LEU A 110 2.57 3.02 -9.24
N ASN A 111 2.75 2.76 -7.95
CA ASN A 111 1.76 3.08 -6.94
C ASN A 111 1.64 4.60 -6.74
N ALA A 112 2.77 5.32 -6.72
CA ALA A 112 2.79 6.78 -6.62
C ALA A 112 2.10 7.45 -7.81
N THR A 113 2.37 6.99 -9.04
CA THR A 113 1.73 7.54 -10.25
C THR A 113 0.23 7.26 -10.28
N ARG A 114 -0.22 6.07 -9.85
CA ARG A 114 -1.66 5.78 -9.69
C ARG A 114 -2.31 6.70 -8.66
N ALA A 115 -1.69 6.85 -7.49
CA ALA A 115 -2.20 7.72 -6.44
C ALA A 115 -2.26 9.20 -6.87
N ALA A 116 -1.29 9.65 -7.66
CA ALA A 116 -1.25 11.01 -8.22
C ALA A 116 -2.37 11.26 -9.24
N VAL A 117 -2.71 10.25 -10.04
CA VAL A 117 -3.83 10.35 -10.99
C VAL A 117 -5.18 10.39 -10.26
N GLU A 118 -5.31 9.70 -9.13
CA GLU A 118 -6.56 9.62 -8.37
C GLU A 118 -6.89 10.90 -7.59
N GLU A 119 -5.94 11.46 -6.83
CA GLU A 119 -6.18 12.60 -5.93
C GLU A 119 -5.30 13.82 -6.22
N GLY A 120 -4.59 13.82 -7.35
CA GLY A 120 -3.68 14.89 -7.73
C GLY A 120 -2.35 14.87 -6.99
N ILE A 121 -1.63 16.00 -7.12
CA ILE A 121 -0.27 16.18 -6.64
C ILE A 121 -0.15 17.43 -5.77
N VAL A 122 0.83 17.43 -4.89
CA VAL A 122 1.21 18.56 -4.02
C VAL A 122 2.73 18.77 -4.05
N PRO A 123 3.23 19.97 -3.69
CA PRO A 123 4.66 20.23 -3.62
C PRO A 123 5.34 19.31 -2.60
N GLY A 124 6.35 18.56 -3.06
CA GLY A 124 6.99 17.52 -2.26
C GLY A 124 8.01 18.03 -1.23
N GLY A 125 8.83 17.12 -0.72
CA GLY A 125 9.93 17.45 0.21
C GLY A 125 9.43 17.92 1.58
N GLY A 126 8.20 17.57 1.96
CA GLY A 126 7.54 18.05 3.17
C GLY A 126 7.00 19.49 3.07
N THR A 127 7.13 20.15 1.93
CA THR A 127 6.64 21.53 1.71
C THR A 127 5.13 21.62 1.90
N ALA A 128 4.37 20.67 1.34
CA ALA A 128 2.91 20.60 1.51
C ALA A 128 2.48 20.60 2.98
N LEU A 129 3.16 19.83 3.84
CA LEU A 129 2.87 19.75 5.27
C LEU A 129 3.16 21.07 6.00
N LEU A 130 4.26 21.75 5.64
CA LEU A 130 4.59 23.06 6.19
C LEU A 130 3.54 24.13 5.83
N ARG A 131 2.99 24.10 4.61
CA ARG A 131 1.94 25.03 4.17
C ARG A 131 0.67 24.87 5.00
N CYS A 132 0.34 23.64 5.40
CA CYS A 132 -0.82 23.34 6.24
C CYS A 132 -0.73 23.91 7.66
N ILE A 133 0.48 24.22 8.18
CA ILE A 133 0.65 24.75 9.54
C ILE A 133 -0.12 26.07 9.73
N SER A 134 -0.14 26.93 8.71
CA SER A 134 -0.89 28.20 8.74
C SER A 134 -2.40 28.00 8.94
N GLN A 135 -2.95 26.86 8.54
CA GLN A 135 -4.38 26.56 8.69
C GLN A 135 -4.72 26.08 10.10
N LEU A 136 -3.74 25.54 10.85
CA LEU A 136 -3.96 25.05 12.20
C LEU A 136 -4.34 26.16 13.19
N SER A 137 -3.90 27.40 12.96
CA SER A 137 -4.29 28.55 13.80
C SER A 137 -5.78 28.89 13.72
N ASN A 138 -6.48 28.43 12.68
CA ASN A 138 -7.91 28.68 12.50
C ASN A 138 -8.79 27.66 13.24
N ILE A 139 -8.20 26.62 13.84
CA ILE A 139 -8.92 25.58 14.56
C ILE A 139 -9.41 26.14 15.90
N LYS A 140 -10.74 26.15 16.08
CA LYS A 140 -11.35 26.53 17.36
C LYS A 140 -11.22 25.38 18.34
N VAL A 141 -10.55 25.61 19.46
CA VAL A 141 -10.36 24.64 20.54
C VAL A 141 -11.31 24.95 21.69
N ILE A 142 -11.79 23.91 22.37
CA ILE A 142 -12.74 24.01 23.48
C ILE A 142 -12.01 24.11 24.83
N ASN A 143 -10.82 23.51 24.94
CA ASN A 143 -10.03 23.48 26.17
C ASN A 143 -8.50 23.52 25.88
N ASN A 144 -7.70 23.60 26.95
CA ASN A 144 -6.24 23.67 26.86
C ASN A 144 -5.61 22.36 26.34
N ASP A 145 -6.24 21.21 26.54
CA ASP A 145 -5.73 19.92 26.07
C ASP A 145 -5.80 19.82 24.55
N GLN A 146 -6.93 20.25 23.97
CA GLN A 146 -7.07 20.36 22.50
C GLN A 146 -6.09 21.38 21.92
N LYS A 147 -5.84 22.50 22.62
CA LYS A 147 -4.81 23.45 22.21
C LYS A 147 -3.43 22.79 22.15
N SER A 148 -3.08 22.03 23.17
CA SER A 148 -1.82 21.27 23.22
C SER A 148 -1.74 20.23 22.08
N GLY A 149 -2.85 19.57 21.77
CA GLY A 149 -2.95 18.66 20.62
C GLY A 149 -2.68 19.33 19.28
N VAL A 150 -3.26 20.51 19.04
CA VAL A 150 -2.99 21.31 17.82
C VAL A 150 -1.51 21.72 17.75
N GLU A 151 -0.91 22.10 18.87
CA GLU A 151 0.52 22.44 18.94
C GLU A 151 1.42 21.22 18.64
N ILE A 152 1.06 20.02 19.12
CA ILE A 152 1.77 18.77 18.82
C ILE A 152 1.74 18.49 17.32
N VAL A 153 0.57 18.56 16.69
CA VAL A 153 0.44 18.35 15.24
C VAL A 153 1.24 19.39 14.46
N SER A 154 1.16 20.66 14.86
CA SER A 154 1.92 21.75 14.24
C SER A 154 3.44 21.51 14.26
N ARG A 155 3.96 20.99 15.38
CA ARG A 155 5.37 20.57 15.48
C ARG A 155 5.67 19.35 14.62
N ALA A 156 4.80 18.35 14.66
CA ALA A 156 4.98 17.09 13.91
C ALA A 156 5.06 17.33 12.39
N LEU A 157 4.25 18.25 11.84
CA LEU A 157 4.25 18.60 10.41
C LEU A 157 5.59 19.15 9.91
N LYS A 158 6.46 19.68 10.78
CA LYS A 158 7.80 20.14 10.42
C LYS A 158 8.78 18.99 10.22
N THR A 159 8.57 17.88 10.93
CA THR A 159 9.51 16.75 11.03
C THR A 159 9.95 16.18 9.69
N PRO A 160 9.08 15.97 8.69
CA PRO A 160 9.51 15.41 7.41
C PRO A 160 10.53 16.28 6.68
N CYS A 161 10.28 17.59 6.58
CA CYS A 161 11.22 18.53 5.98
C CYS A 161 12.52 18.62 6.79
N MET A 162 12.44 18.65 8.13
CA MET A 162 13.63 18.63 9.01
C MET A 162 14.50 17.39 8.75
N THR A 163 13.86 16.22 8.62
CA THR A 163 14.56 14.94 8.46
C THR A 163 15.26 14.87 7.10
N ILE A 164 14.61 15.36 6.04
CA ILE A 164 15.19 15.47 4.71
C ILE A 164 16.40 16.40 4.73
N ALA A 165 16.26 17.60 5.30
CA ALA A 165 17.36 18.56 5.42
C ALA A 165 18.55 18.00 6.22
N LYS A 166 18.27 17.35 7.34
CA LYS A 166 19.29 16.69 8.18
C LYS A 166 20.06 15.62 7.40
N ASN A 167 19.35 14.78 6.64
CA ASN A 167 19.96 13.72 5.84
C ASN A 167 20.77 14.28 4.66
N ALA A 168 20.44 15.48 4.19
CA ALA A 168 21.21 16.22 3.19
C ALA A 168 22.46 16.92 3.77
N GLY A 169 22.62 16.94 5.11
CA GLY A 169 23.75 17.58 5.78
C GLY A 169 23.56 19.07 6.07
N GLU A 170 22.35 19.59 5.91
CA GLU A 170 21.99 21.00 6.13
C GLU A 170 21.45 21.24 7.54
N ASP A 171 21.37 22.51 7.96
CA ASP A 171 20.70 22.88 9.22
C ASP A 171 19.18 22.76 9.09
N PRO A 172 18.54 21.78 9.77
CA PRO A 172 17.10 21.53 9.61
C PRO A 172 16.22 22.70 10.02
N GLU A 173 16.58 23.43 11.08
CA GLU A 173 15.76 24.53 11.59
C GLU A 173 15.82 25.72 10.64
N GLN A 174 17.02 26.02 10.12
CA GLN A 174 17.22 27.08 9.13
C GLN A 174 16.42 26.78 7.86
N VAL A 175 16.49 25.55 7.35
CA VAL A 175 15.76 25.14 6.13
C VAL A 175 14.26 25.28 6.33
N VAL A 176 13.70 24.73 7.41
CA VAL A 176 12.26 24.77 7.67
C VAL A 176 11.76 26.19 7.87
N ASN A 177 12.46 27.01 8.66
CA ASN A 177 12.08 28.40 8.86
C ASN A 177 12.09 29.17 7.53
N LYS A 178 13.08 28.92 6.68
CA LYS A 178 13.14 29.56 5.36
C LYS A 178 12.00 29.13 4.45
N VAL A 179 11.68 27.84 4.41
CA VAL A 179 10.53 27.35 3.64
C VAL A 179 9.21 27.94 4.15
N LEU A 180 9.06 28.14 5.47
CA LEU A 180 7.89 28.76 6.07
C LEU A 180 7.72 30.26 5.72
N GLU A 181 8.82 30.99 5.55
CA GLU A 181 8.81 32.39 5.09
C GLU A 181 8.41 32.50 3.61
N LEU A 182 8.74 31.48 2.81
CA LEU A 182 8.43 31.42 1.39
C LEU A 182 6.95 31.04 1.15
N THR A 183 6.41 31.45 0.01
CA THR A 183 5.00 31.28 -0.33
C THR A 183 4.78 30.35 -1.51
N GLY A 184 3.58 29.79 -1.64
CA GLY A 184 3.20 28.93 -2.75
C GLY A 184 4.00 27.63 -2.77
N ASP A 185 4.37 27.19 -3.97
CA ASP A 185 5.01 25.89 -4.20
C ASP A 185 6.54 25.93 -4.06
N VAL A 186 7.10 27.01 -3.51
CA VAL A 186 8.54 27.10 -3.26
C VAL A 186 8.91 26.26 -2.04
N GLY A 187 9.86 25.35 -2.20
CA GLY A 187 10.36 24.45 -1.16
C GLY A 187 11.88 24.31 -1.23
N PHE A 188 12.42 23.28 -0.60
CA PHE A 188 13.86 23.00 -0.55
C PHE A 188 14.19 21.76 -1.37
N ASP A 189 14.99 21.92 -2.42
CA ASP A 189 15.57 20.82 -3.19
C ASP A 189 16.83 20.32 -2.46
N ALA A 190 16.67 19.25 -1.69
CA ALA A 190 17.74 18.66 -0.88
C ALA A 190 18.86 18.02 -1.70
N MET A 191 18.66 17.77 -3.00
CA MET A 191 19.71 17.23 -3.87
C MET A 191 20.70 18.32 -4.30
N LEU A 192 20.21 19.55 -4.51
CA LEU A 192 21.02 20.70 -4.93
C LEU A 192 21.33 21.69 -3.81
N GLY A 193 20.59 21.65 -2.70
CA GLY A 193 20.73 22.61 -1.61
C GLY A 193 20.08 23.96 -1.91
N GLU A 194 19.07 24.02 -2.79
CA GLU A 194 18.49 25.27 -3.29
C GLU A 194 17.00 25.39 -2.99
N TYR A 195 16.50 26.63 -2.92
CA TYR A 195 15.07 26.91 -2.78
C TYR A 195 14.44 27.15 -4.15
N VAL A 196 13.53 26.27 -4.56
CA VAL A 196 12.98 26.24 -5.92
C VAL A 196 11.47 26.02 -5.90
N ASN A 197 10.79 26.35 -6.99
CA ASN A 197 9.43 25.89 -7.20
C ASN A 197 9.44 24.37 -7.36
N MET A 198 8.85 23.66 -6.40
CA MET A 198 8.91 22.21 -6.30
C MET A 198 8.20 21.53 -7.47
N ILE A 199 7.07 22.08 -7.91
CA ILE A 199 6.28 21.51 -9.01
C ILE A 199 7.02 21.70 -10.33
N GLU A 200 7.52 22.90 -10.62
CA GLU A 200 8.29 23.18 -11.84
C GLU A 200 9.58 22.35 -11.90
N ARG A 201 10.19 22.08 -10.74
CA ARG A 201 11.37 21.21 -10.63
C ARG A 201 11.06 19.73 -10.76
N GLY A 202 9.78 19.34 -10.66
CA GLY A 202 9.34 17.94 -10.68
C GLY A 202 9.46 17.21 -9.34
N ILE A 203 9.63 17.94 -8.24
CA ILE A 203 9.64 17.40 -6.87
C ILE A 203 8.21 17.45 -6.34
N ILE A 204 7.44 16.42 -6.68
CA ILE A 204 6.01 16.33 -6.42
C ILE A 204 5.69 15.06 -5.62
N ASP A 205 4.74 15.18 -4.70
CA ASP A 205 4.22 14.05 -3.94
C ASP A 205 2.73 13.86 -4.26
N PRO A 206 2.23 12.61 -4.37
CA PRO A 206 0.79 12.37 -4.52
C PRO A 206 0.02 12.81 -3.28
N THR A 207 -1.08 13.55 -3.46
CA THR A 207 -1.93 14.04 -2.35
C THR A 207 -2.41 12.90 -1.44
N LYS A 208 -2.84 11.80 -2.06
CA LYS A 208 -3.33 10.60 -1.36
C LYS A 208 -2.28 10.04 -0.41
N VAL A 209 -1.02 9.97 -0.84
CA VAL A 209 0.09 9.42 -0.04
C VAL A 209 0.35 10.30 1.18
N VAL A 210 0.45 11.62 0.98
CA VAL A 210 0.71 12.57 2.08
C VAL A 210 -0.43 12.57 3.10
N ARG A 211 -1.69 12.57 2.64
CA ARG A 211 -2.88 12.53 3.52
C ARG A 211 -2.94 11.23 4.30
N THR A 212 -2.86 10.08 3.61
CA THR A 212 -2.96 8.76 4.26
C THR A 212 -1.84 8.56 5.27
N ALA A 213 -0.60 8.90 4.93
CA ALA A 213 0.53 8.81 5.86
C ALA A 213 0.30 9.65 7.14
N LEU A 214 -0.20 10.88 7.01
CA LEU A 214 -0.48 11.73 8.16
C LEU A 214 -1.66 11.22 9.00
N THR A 215 -2.74 10.78 8.37
CA THR A 215 -3.93 10.25 9.05
C THR A 215 -3.62 8.97 9.82
N ASP A 216 -2.91 8.04 9.20
CA ASP A 216 -2.54 6.76 9.83
C ASP A 216 -1.57 6.98 10.99
N ALA A 217 -0.55 7.84 10.79
CA ALA A 217 0.39 8.20 11.85
C ALA A 217 -0.31 8.87 13.04
N ALA A 218 -1.21 9.83 12.79
CA ALA A 218 -1.98 10.49 13.84
C ALA A 218 -2.91 9.49 14.57
N GLY A 219 -3.54 8.56 13.84
CA GLY A 219 -4.38 7.51 14.41
C GLY A 219 -3.61 6.64 15.39
N VAL A 220 -2.47 6.06 14.95
CA VAL A 220 -1.63 5.22 15.81
C VAL A 220 -1.03 6.00 16.98
N ALA A 221 -0.51 7.20 16.73
CA ALA A 221 0.10 8.03 17.77
C ALA A 221 -0.92 8.40 18.86
N SER A 222 -2.14 8.79 18.47
CA SER A 222 -3.19 9.15 19.43
C SER A 222 -3.54 8.00 20.36
N LEU A 223 -3.70 6.78 19.82
CA LEU A 223 -3.98 5.58 20.60
C LEU A 223 -2.84 5.26 21.57
N LEU A 224 -1.60 5.27 21.08
CA LEU A 224 -0.41 4.99 21.90
C LEU A 224 -0.22 6.02 23.01
N THR A 225 -0.44 7.31 22.74
CA THR A 225 -0.29 8.36 23.78
C THR A 225 -1.32 8.27 24.89
N THR A 226 -2.45 7.58 24.66
CA THR A 226 -3.50 7.35 25.67
C THR A 226 -3.38 5.99 26.38
N ALA A 227 -2.39 5.17 26.01
CA ALA A 227 -2.20 3.85 26.59
C ALA A 227 -1.51 3.97 27.96
N GLU A 228 -2.26 3.73 29.04
CA GLU A 228 -1.75 3.78 30.42
C GLU A 228 -1.02 2.49 30.85
N ALA A 229 -1.33 1.36 30.21
CA ALA A 229 -0.74 0.06 30.56
C ALA A 229 -0.52 -0.81 29.32
N VAL A 230 0.56 -1.60 29.35
CA VAL A 230 0.88 -2.61 28.34
C VAL A 230 1.06 -3.94 29.06
N ILE A 231 0.31 -4.96 28.63
CA ILE A 231 0.45 -6.33 29.14
C ILE A 231 1.22 -7.12 28.10
N THR A 232 2.33 -7.72 28.52
CA THR A 232 3.18 -8.57 27.67
C THR A 232 3.28 -9.96 28.26
N ASP A 233 3.39 -10.97 27.40
CA ASP A 233 3.79 -12.30 27.86
C ASP A 233 5.18 -12.24 28.50
N ILE A 234 5.38 -13.07 29.53
CA ILE A 234 6.71 -13.25 30.11
C ILE A 234 7.60 -13.87 29.03
N PRO A 235 8.78 -13.30 28.74
CA PRO A 235 9.73 -13.90 27.81
C PRO A 235 9.95 -15.35 28.21
N LYS A 236 9.66 -16.29 27.30
CA LYS A 236 9.98 -17.69 27.54
C LYS A 236 11.49 -17.78 27.57
N GLU A 237 12.05 -18.31 28.64
CA GLU A 237 13.42 -18.81 28.56
C GLU A 237 13.40 -19.91 27.50
N ASP A 238 14.18 -19.71 26.43
CA ASP A 238 14.51 -20.79 25.51
C ASP A 238 15.27 -21.82 26.33
N ASN A 239 14.53 -22.75 26.94
CA ASN A 239 15.07 -24.03 27.31
C ASN A 239 15.59 -24.59 25.99
N ALA A 240 16.90 -24.45 25.78
CA ALA A 240 17.62 -25.22 24.80
C ALA A 240 17.19 -26.67 25.02
N ALA A 241 16.26 -27.13 24.19
CA ALA A 241 15.86 -28.51 24.17
C ALA A 241 17.17 -29.28 23.98
N PRO A 242 17.56 -30.17 24.91
CA PRO A 242 18.68 -31.07 24.65
C PRO A 242 18.35 -31.76 23.34
N GLY A 243 19.15 -31.48 22.32
CA GLY A 243 18.90 -31.91 20.96
C GLY A 243 18.55 -33.38 20.92
N GLY A 244 17.35 -33.69 20.42
CA GLY A 244 17.04 -35.02 19.96
C GLY A 244 17.93 -35.32 18.75
N MET A 245 19.01 -36.06 18.98
CA MET A 245 19.61 -36.89 17.95
C MET A 245 20.01 -38.20 18.61
N GLY A 246 19.32 -39.26 18.21
CA GLY A 246 19.55 -40.60 18.69
C GLY A 246 20.94 -41.12 18.31
N GLY A 247 21.34 -42.19 18.98
CA GLY A 247 22.44 -43.02 18.54
C GLY A 247 23.24 -43.59 19.70
N MET A 248 23.09 -44.90 19.86
CA MET A 248 24.16 -45.81 20.28
C MET A 248 24.59 -45.78 21.77
N GLY A 249 24.02 -46.73 22.51
CA GLY A 249 24.78 -47.81 23.14
C GLY A 249 25.94 -47.48 24.09
N GLY A 250 25.80 -47.93 25.34
CA GLY A 250 26.95 -48.38 26.13
C GLY A 250 26.87 -48.05 27.62
N MET A 251 27.11 -49.09 28.44
CA MET A 251 27.35 -49.05 29.89
C MET A 251 26.14 -48.64 30.75
N GLY A 252 25.55 -49.47 31.60
CA GLY A 252 26.17 -50.51 32.40
C GLY A 252 26.27 -50.03 33.85
N GLY A 253 25.45 -50.61 34.72
CA GLY A 253 25.80 -50.76 36.13
C GLY A 253 25.25 -49.73 37.11
N MET A 254 24.48 -50.28 38.04
CA MET A 254 24.60 -50.03 39.49
C MET A 254 23.81 -48.87 40.07
N GLY A 255 22.66 -49.22 40.64
CA GLY A 255 22.53 -49.27 42.09
C GLY A 255 22.20 -47.96 42.81
N GLY A 256 21.00 -47.95 43.37
CA GLY A 256 20.85 -47.60 44.78
C GLY A 256 20.37 -46.19 45.11
N MET A 257 19.15 -46.17 45.67
CA MET A 257 18.88 -45.65 47.01
C MET A 257 18.54 -44.15 47.17
N GLY A 258 17.41 -43.94 47.87
CA GLY A 258 16.99 -42.68 48.50
C GLY A 258 15.94 -41.94 47.68
N GLY A 259 14.73 -41.65 48.15
CA GLY A 259 14.23 -41.54 49.52
C GLY A 259 13.63 -40.14 49.73
N MET A 260 12.34 -40.11 50.06
CA MET A 260 11.66 -39.14 50.94
C MET A 260 12.15 -37.67 50.94
N MET A 261 11.36 -36.75 50.41
CA MET A 261 10.35 -35.93 51.11
C MET A 261 9.71 -34.96 50.12
#